data_AF-K4A2N3-F1
#
_entry.id   AF-K4A2N3-F1
#
_cell.length_a   1.000
_cell.length_b   1.000
_cell.length_c   1.000
_cell.angle_alpha   90.00
_cell.angle_beta   90.00
_cell.angle_gamma   90.00
#
_symmetry.space_group_name_H-M   'P 1'
#
loop_
_entity.id
_entity.type
_entity.pdbx_description
1 polymer ?
#
loop_
_entity_poly.entity_id
_entity_poly.type
_entity_poly.pdbx_seq_one_letter_code
_entity_poly.pdbx_strand_id
1 'polypeptide(L)'
;MLLAVALVLVAFAASLPPAAAEDTILGHKCGMPAAGNNASSDAYRSNLNALAAILVAGARANGSAAGAVGAAAAPDAAYGVALCRGDFTGDACARGLGDALASAVNDSESAFGCGRQLRDVTLFYDRYQLRFSGADFLSGDGDTPKWAGNNTNFVKPADAARRFDGLVSELVNKIADIAAGRPDRYATGRSRFQEQGLTLYGLVQCTVDMPPERCRACLDGLISAFPATFPSGQHGGRILVPRCTVRYETDDTFFNTANLSVDLHKPKQLARLELFRLSIAVKSVINLWRMEEGNSGFSLYDFSQMKGATNGFSIENKLGQGGFGAVYKGLLPDGLEIAVKRLAPCSSQGLLEFKNEIQLIAKLQHRNLVKLLGCCIEGEHEKILVYEYMANKSLDLIIFDSKKGVPLDWPKRLNIIDGISQGLLYLHIHSRPCVVHRDLKASNILLDNEMNPKISDFGMARIFSSSVAESNTTRIVGTHGYIAPEYASDGVCSVKSDVFSFGVLLLEIISGTMTTGSYRYDGKLYKLIAYAWLLWKAGQWHELVDHCLLGNERYHFTMERYVHVALLCVQEGADDRPAMDEVVKMLSSGEGVVLPEPKKPAYFNVRPVGTEMSASCDMGISITLSR
;
A
#
# COMPACT_ATOMS: atom_id res chain seq x y z
N MET A 1 -37.74 -27.31 21.10
CA MET A 1 -38.23 -26.11 20.39
C MET A 1 -37.93 -24.79 21.11
N LEU A 2 -37.98 -24.72 22.45
CA LEU A 2 -37.71 -23.47 23.18
C LEU A 2 -36.24 -22.98 23.14
N LEU A 3 -35.25 -23.87 23.03
CA LEU A 3 -33.84 -23.45 22.89
C LEU A 3 -33.49 -22.87 21.51
N ALA A 4 -34.19 -23.29 20.45
CA ALA A 4 -33.94 -22.82 19.10
C ALA A 4 -34.45 -21.38 18.89
N VAL A 5 -35.55 -21.00 19.57
CA VAL A 5 -36.11 -19.65 19.50
C VAL A 5 -35.25 -18.62 20.25
N ALA A 6 -34.58 -19.03 21.34
CA ALA A 6 -33.68 -18.15 22.09
C ALA A 6 -32.39 -17.81 21.32
N LEU A 7 -31.84 -18.75 20.54
CA LEU A 7 -30.64 -18.54 19.72
C LEU A 7 -30.89 -17.63 18.50
N VAL A 8 -32.10 -17.64 17.93
CA VAL A 8 -32.46 -16.74 16.82
C VAL A 8 -32.66 -15.30 17.32
N LEU A 9 -33.16 -15.10 18.55
CA LEU A 9 -33.32 -13.76 19.12
C LEU A 9 -31.97 -13.12 19.54
N VAL A 10 -30.99 -13.92 19.96
CA VAL A 10 -29.63 -13.41 20.25
C VAL A 10 -28.86 -13.12 18.96
N ALA A 11 -29.11 -13.88 17.87
CA ALA A 11 -28.49 -13.61 16.57
C ALA A 11 -29.05 -12.35 15.88
N PHE A 12 -30.33 -12.00 16.09
CA PHE A 12 -30.92 -10.77 15.55
C PHE A 12 -30.55 -9.49 16.33
N ALA A 13 -30.15 -9.62 17.59
CA ALA A 13 -29.61 -8.49 18.36
C ALA A 13 -28.16 -8.15 18.01
N ALA A 14 -27.43 -9.07 17.35
CA ALA A 14 -26.04 -8.89 16.94
C ALA A 14 -25.87 -8.36 15.49
N SER A 15 -26.96 -8.12 14.76
CA SER A 15 -26.96 -7.59 13.39
C SER A 15 -27.62 -6.22 13.25
N LEU A 16 -27.87 -5.52 14.36
CA LEU A 16 -28.05 -4.07 14.27
C LEU A 16 -26.66 -3.47 14.08
N PRO A 17 -26.39 -2.71 13.00
CA PRO A 17 -25.22 -1.85 12.99
C PRO A 17 -25.24 -1.03 14.28
N PRO A 18 -24.09 -0.80 14.95
CA PRO A 18 -24.06 0.14 16.06
C PRO A 18 -24.77 1.40 15.57
N ALA A 19 -25.78 1.86 16.31
CA ALA A 19 -26.43 3.13 16.02
C ALA A 19 -25.29 4.12 15.74
N ALA A 20 -25.23 4.64 14.51
CA ALA A 20 -24.17 5.55 14.12
C ALA A 20 -24.18 6.66 15.17
N ALA A 21 -23.10 6.78 15.95
CA ALA A 21 -22.99 7.86 16.93
C ALA A 21 -23.27 9.16 16.16
N GLU A 22 -24.36 9.84 16.52
CA GLU A 22 -24.72 11.11 15.89
C GLU A 22 -23.53 12.06 16.03
N ASP A 23 -23.09 12.63 14.91
CA ASP A 23 -22.03 13.62 14.91
C ASP A 23 -22.47 14.82 15.75
N THR A 24 -21.87 15.00 16.92
CA THR A 24 -22.20 16.12 17.80
C THR A 24 -21.58 17.39 17.25
N ILE A 25 -22.41 18.43 17.08
CA ILE A 25 -21.94 19.74 16.67
C ILE A 25 -21.05 20.37 17.76
N LEU A 26 -19.91 20.92 17.37
CA LEU A 26 -18.99 21.63 18.27
C LEU A 26 -19.40 23.08 18.46
N GLY A 27 -19.92 23.70 17.40
CA GLY A 27 -20.40 25.06 17.40
C GLY A 27 -20.94 25.47 16.03
N HIS A 28 -21.67 26.58 16.00
CA HIS A 28 -22.21 27.16 14.78
C HIS A 28 -22.06 28.69 14.82
N LYS A 29 -22.06 29.32 13.65
CA LYS A 29 -22.26 30.76 13.47
C LYS A 29 -23.29 30.98 12.38
N CYS A 30 -24.29 31.80 12.67
CA CYS A 30 -25.27 32.22 11.68
C CYS A 30 -25.15 33.74 11.48
N GLY A 31 -25.14 34.20 10.23
CA GLY A 31 -25.17 35.61 9.87
C GLY A 31 -26.53 36.25 10.14
N MET A 32 -26.62 37.57 9.93
CA MET A 32 -27.90 38.28 10.00
C MET A 32 -28.80 37.94 8.80
N PRO A 33 -30.14 37.96 8.95
CA PRO A 33 -31.06 37.83 7.82
C PRO A 33 -30.80 38.94 6.79
N ALA A 34 -30.89 38.61 5.50
CA ALA A 34 -30.80 39.63 4.45
C ALA A 34 -31.99 40.61 4.58
N ALA A 35 -31.71 41.90 4.66
CA ALA A 35 -32.74 42.93 4.75
C ALA A 35 -33.52 43.00 3.42
N GLY A 36 -34.82 42.67 3.48
CA GLY A 36 -35.82 42.95 2.45
C GLY A 36 -35.53 42.41 1.04
N ASN A 37 -36.02 41.20 0.74
CA ASN A 37 -36.50 40.82 -0.60
C ASN A 37 -37.09 39.39 -0.59
N ASN A 38 -38.42 39.27 -0.50
CA ASN A 38 -39.11 37.98 -0.51
C ASN A 38 -39.08 37.27 -1.89
N ALA A 39 -38.71 37.96 -2.97
CA ALA A 39 -38.69 37.40 -4.33
C ALA A 39 -37.41 36.62 -4.68
N SER A 40 -36.33 36.69 -3.87
CA SER A 40 -35.03 36.02 -4.13
C SER A 40 -34.76 34.82 -3.21
N SER A 41 -35.69 34.46 -2.32
CA SER A 41 -35.48 33.40 -1.32
C SER A 41 -35.59 31.99 -1.89
N ASP A 42 -36.57 31.74 -2.78
CA ASP A 42 -36.76 30.41 -3.39
C ASP A 42 -35.70 30.07 -4.43
N ALA A 43 -35.30 31.06 -5.24
CA ALA A 43 -34.19 30.90 -6.20
C ALA A 43 -32.86 30.63 -5.47
N TYR A 44 -32.55 31.41 -4.43
CA TYR A 44 -31.38 31.15 -3.58
C TYR A 44 -31.41 29.76 -2.95
N ARG A 45 -32.56 29.31 -2.45
CA ARG A 45 -32.73 27.96 -1.89
C ARG A 45 -32.52 26.87 -2.92
N SER A 46 -33.01 27.05 -4.14
CA SER A 46 -32.75 26.13 -5.24
C SER A 46 -31.25 26.04 -5.54
N ASN A 47 -30.57 27.19 -5.61
CA ASN A 47 -29.13 27.27 -5.82
C ASN A 47 -28.34 26.65 -4.65
N LEU A 48 -28.80 26.83 -3.41
CA LEU A 48 -28.20 26.24 -2.21
C LEU A 48 -28.37 24.72 -2.17
N ASN A 49 -29.52 24.18 -2.57
CA ASN A 49 -29.72 22.73 -2.71
C ASN A 49 -28.81 22.12 -3.78
N ALA A 50 -28.67 22.79 -4.93
CA ALA A 50 -27.74 22.37 -5.97
C ALA A 50 -26.28 22.44 -5.47
N LEU A 51 -25.91 23.49 -4.74
CA LEU A 51 -24.60 23.64 -4.12
C LEU A 51 -24.34 22.53 -3.09
N ALA A 52 -25.33 22.18 -2.27
CA ALA A 52 -25.21 21.09 -1.29
C ALA A 52 -24.84 19.77 -1.98
N ALA A 53 -25.49 19.44 -3.10
CA ALA A 53 -25.16 18.26 -3.89
C ALA A 53 -23.72 18.30 -4.44
N ILE A 54 -23.26 19.45 -4.93
CA ILE A 54 -21.88 19.65 -5.40
C ILE A 54 -20.88 19.44 -4.26
N LEU A 55 -21.13 20.03 -3.09
CA LEU A 55 -20.24 19.93 -1.93
C LEU A 55 -20.14 18.50 -1.41
N VAL A 56 -21.28 17.80 -1.30
CA VAL A 56 -21.32 16.39 -0.86
C VAL A 56 -20.58 15.49 -1.85
N ALA A 57 -20.84 15.64 -3.15
CA ALA A 57 -20.19 14.83 -4.18
C ALA A 57 -18.67 15.09 -4.26
N GLY A 58 -18.26 16.37 -4.19
CA GLY A 58 -16.85 16.74 -4.20
C GLY A 58 -16.11 16.28 -2.95
N ALA A 59 -16.73 16.43 -1.77
CA ALA A 59 -16.14 15.98 -0.51
C ALA A 59 -16.05 14.45 -0.42
N ARG A 60 -17.01 13.72 -1.01
CA ARG A 60 -16.95 12.26 -1.18
C ARG A 60 -15.72 11.84 -2.00
N ALA A 61 -15.43 12.54 -3.10
CA ALA A 61 -14.33 12.21 -3.99
C ALA A 61 -12.96 12.63 -3.44
N ASN A 62 -12.89 13.82 -2.85
CA ASN A 62 -11.62 14.51 -2.59
C ASN A 62 -11.40 14.90 -1.12
N GLY A 63 -12.29 14.52 -0.21
CA GLY A 63 -12.23 14.91 1.21
C GLY A 63 -12.56 16.39 1.49
N SER A 64 -12.73 17.21 0.47
CA SER A 64 -13.26 18.57 0.58
C SER A 64 -13.83 19.05 -0.76
N ALA A 65 -14.63 20.10 -0.71
CA ALA A 65 -15.18 20.74 -1.89
C ALA A 65 -15.41 22.23 -1.63
N ALA A 66 -15.22 23.05 -2.66
CA ALA A 66 -15.64 24.44 -2.68
C ALA A 66 -16.38 24.69 -3.99
N GLY A 67 -17.37 25.57 -3.99
CA GLY A 67 -18.14 25.85 -5.18
C GLY A 67 -19.12 27.00 -5.04
N ALA A 68 -19.68 27.39 -6.18
CA ALA A 68 -20.73 28.39 -6.26
C ALA A 68 -21.80 27.97 -7.27
N VAL A 69 -23.04 28.39 -7.03
CA VAL A 69 -24.19 28.19 -7.92
C VAL A 69 -24.95 29.51 -8.07
N GLY A 70 -25.34 29.85 -9.29
CA GLY A 70 -25.93 31.14 -9.65
C GLY A 70 -24.91 32.06 -10.34
N ALA A 71 -25.39 33.13 -10.97
CA ALA A 71 -24.52 34.12 -11.60
C ALA A 71 -23.72 34.88 -10.54
N ALA A 72 -22.44 35.18 -10.80
CA ALA A 72 -21.58 35.86 -9.84
C ALA A 72 -22.20 37.19 -9.37
N ALA A 73 -22.22 37.42 -8.06
CA ALA A 73 -22.83 38.58 -7.41
C ALA A 73 -24.35 38.74 -7.62
N ALA A 74 -25.04 37.72 -8.14
CA ALA A 74 -26.49 37.74 -8.24
C ALA A 74 -27.16 37.61 -6.86
N PRO A 75 -28.35 38.20 -6.64
CA PRO A 75 -29.06 38.11 -5.36
C PRO A 75 -29.43 36.69 -4.93
N ASP A 76 -29.40 35.72 -5.83
CA ASP A 76 -29.69 34.30 -5.59
C ASP A 76 -28.44 33.42 -5.64
N ALA A 77 -27.25 33.99 -5.85
CA ALA A 77 -25.99 33.23 -5.86
C ALA A 77 -25.72 32.60 -4.48
N ALA A 78 -25.21 31.37 -4.48
CA ALA A 78 -24.80 30.64 -3.29
C ALA A 78 -23.36 30.18 -3.43
N TYR A 79 -22.57 30.40 -2.39
CA TYR A 79 -21.16 30.03 -2.28
C TYR A 79 -20.98 29.09 -1.09
N GLY A 80 -20.08 28.11 -1.19
CA GLY A 80 -19.92 27.14 -0.12
C GLY A 80 -18.60 26.41 -0.12
N VAL A 81 -18.25 25.91 1.05
CA VAL A 81 -17.09 25.05 1.28
C VAL A 81 -17.42 23.98 2.31
N ALA A 82 -16.93 22.77 2.06
CA ALA A 82 -16.99 21.64 2.98
C ALA A 82 -15.59 21.03 3.11
N LEU A 83 -15.19 20.71 4.33
CA LEU A 83 -13.91 20.07 4.65
C LEU A 83 -14.17 18.87 5.54
N CYS A 84 -13.89 17.66 5.06
CA CYS A 84 -13.86 16.46 5.88
C CYS A 84 -12.47 16.28 6.48
N ARG A 85 -12.39 15.76 7.70
CA ARG A 85 -11.11 15.38 8.29
C ARG A 85 -10.46 14.29 7.43
N GLY A 86 -9.14 14.34 7.25
CA GLY A 86 -8.43 13.46 6.31
C GLY A 86 -8.54 11.95 6.60
N ASP A 87 -8.91 11.55 7.81
CA ASP A 87 -9.20 10.15 8.20
C ASP A 87 -10.70 9.79 8.18
N PHE A 88 -11.56 10.71 7.74
CA PHE A 88 -13.01 10.55 7.62
C PHE A 88 -13.45 11.00 6.22
N THR A 89 -13.31 10.14 5.21
CA THR A 89 -13.54 10.48 3.80
C THR A 89 -14.57 9.56 3.14
N GLY A 90 -14.86 9.78 1.84
CA GLY A 90 -15.77 8.94 1.07
C GLY A 90 -17.21 8.99 1.57
N ASP A 91 -17.86 7.83 1.59
CA ASP A 91 -19.29 7.65 1.88
C ASP A 91 -19.68 8.04 3.30
N ALA A 92 -18.76 7.90 4.25
CA ALA A 92 -19.00 8.27 5.64
C ALA A 92 -19.11 9.80 5.77
N CYS A 93 -18.17 10.54 5.18
CA CYS A 93 -18.25 12.00 5.19
C CYS A 93 -19.43 12.52 4.36
N ALA A 94 -19.67 11.94 3.19
CA ALA A 94 -20.77 12.35 2.32
C ALA A 94 -22.13 12.28 3.03
N ARG A 95 -22.35 11.23 3.84
CA ARG A 95 -23.57 11.08 4.64
C ARG A 95 -23.66 12.16 5.73
N GLY A 96 -22.63 12.32 6.57
CA GLY A 96 -22.65 13.31 7.65
C GLY A 96 -22.77 14.76 7.15
N LEU A 97 -22.08 15.10 6.06
CA LEU A 97 -22.25 16.39 5.38
C LEU A 97 -23.65 16.57 4.79
N GLY A 98 -24.19 15.52 4.18
CA GLY A 98 -25.54 15.50 3.62
C GLY A 98 -26.60 15.77 4.68
N ASP A 99 -26.51 15.09 5.83
CA ASP A 99 -27.43 15.26 6.96
C ASP A 99 -27.32 16.68 7.55
N ALA A 100 -26.09 17.18 7.74
CA ALA A 100 -25.86 18.54 8.24
C ALA A 100 -26.37 19.62 7.28
N LEU A 101 -26.16 19.45 5.96
CA LEU A 101 -26.69 20.35 4.94
C LEU A 101 -28.21 20.28 4.87
N ALA A 102 -28.79 19.07 4.91
CA ALA A 102 -30.24 18.89 4.90
C ALA A 102 -30.88 19.58 6.11
N SER A 103 -30.34 19.41 7.31
CA SER A 103 -30.86 20.10 8.50
C SER A 103 -30.69 21.63 8.38
N ALA A 104 -29.52 22.10 7.93
CA ALA A 104 -29.26 23.54 7.77
C ALA A 104 -30.15 24.21 6.70
N VAL A 105 -30.58 23.48 5.68
CA VAL A 105 -31.40 24.00 4.56
C VAL A 105 -32.91 23.78 4.79
N ASN A 106 -33.27 22.66 5.42
CA ASN A 106 -34.64 22.17 5.42
C ASN A 106 -35.40 22.21 6.75
N ASP A 107 -34.74 22.33 7.89
CA ASP A 107 -35.47 22.41 9.16
C ASP A 107 -36.04 23.82 9.39
N SER A 108 -37.35 23.89 9.62
CA SER A 108 -38.08 25.12 9.98
C SER A 108 -37.94 25.49 11.45
N GLU A 109 -37.66 24.51 12.30
CA GLU A 109 -37.28 24.68 13.70
C GLU A 109 -35.86 24.13 13.81
N SER A 110 -34.87 24.99 13.62
CA SER A 110 -33.48 24.58 13.56
C SER A 110 -33.09 23.83 14.83
N ALA A 111 -32.67 22.56 14.73
CA ALA A 111 -32.01 21.85 15.82
C ALA A 111 -30.77 22.60 16.36
N PHE A 112 -30.26 23.59 15.59
CA PHE A 112 -29.02 24.32 15.83
C PHE A 112 -29.17 25.85 15.91
N GLY A 113 -30.38 26.42 15.96
CA GLY A 113 -30.62 27.87 16.13
C GLY A 113 -30.42 28.77 14.89
N CYS A 114 -29.92 28.26 13.76
CA CYS A 114 -29.86 29.03 12.50
C CYS A 114 -31.17 28.91 11.73
N GLY A 115 -31.96 29.99 11.67
CA GLY A 115 -33.22 30.01 10.94
C GLY A 115 -33.07 29.82 9.43
N ARG A 116 -34.07 29.22 8.80
CA ARG A 116 -34.14 28.90 7.36
C ARG A 116 -33.99 30.10 6.41
N GLN A 117 -34.13 31.32 6.94
CA GLN A 117 -33.98 32.60 6.26
C GLN A 117 -32.52 33.09 6.16
N LEU A 118 -31.58 32.43 6.83
CA LEU A 118 -30.21 32.87 6.92
C LEU A 118 -29.40 32.44 5.69
N ARG A 119 -28.57 33.37 5.22
CA ARG A 119 -27.75 33.21 4.02
C ARG A 119 -26.25 33.24 4.32
N ASP A 120 -25.85 33.08 5.57
CA ASP A 120 -24.46 32.82 5.96
C ASP A 120 -24.51 31.90 7.17
N VAL A 121 -24.06 30.67 7.00
CA VAL A 121 -24.12 29.64 8.05
C VAL A 121 -22.79 28.91 8.02
N THR A 122 -22.18 28.78 9.20
CA THR A 122 -21.00 27.96 9.42
C THR A 122 -21.26 26.95 10.53
N LEU A 123 -20.98 25.68 10.27
CA LEU A 123 -21.10 24.59 11.22
C LEU A 123 -19.73 23.94 11.43
N PHE A 124 -19.40 23.69 12.70
CA PHE A 124 -18.18 23.01 13.10
C PHE A 124 -18.54 21.67 13.75
N TYR A 125 -18.12 20.58 13.13
CA TYR A 125 -18.14 19.24 13.71
C TYR A 125 -16.70 18.75 13.95
N ASP A 126 -16.57 17.69 14.74
CA ASP A 126 -15.28 17.07 15.00
C ASP A 126 -14.65 16.44 13.73
N ARG A 127 -15.51 15.91 12.85
CA ARG A 127 -15.11 15.18 11.64
C ARG A 127 -15.24 15.98 10.35
N TYR A 128 -15.96 17.11 10.36
CA TYR A 128 -16.11 17.97 9.18
C TYR A 128 -16.49 19.42 9.53
N GLN A 129 -16.23 20.33 8.59
CA GLN A 129 -16.62 21.73 8.67
C GLN A 129 -17.39 22.11 7.42
N LEU A 130 -18.38 22.98 7.59
CA LEU A 130 -19.25 23.44 6.51
C LEU A 130 -19.48 24.93 6.64
N ARG A 131 -19.36 25.67 5.54
CA ARG A 131 -19.88 27.04 5.43
C ARG A 131 -20.58 27.24 4.10
N PHE A 132 -21.72 27.90 4.12
CA PHE A 132 -22.34 28.45 2.92
C PHE A 132 -22.73 29.91 3.15
N SER A 133 -22.70 30.71 2.09
CA SER A 133 -23.09 32.11 2.11
C SER A 133 -23.73 32.57 0.79
N GLY A 134 -24.56 33.60 0.84
CA GLY A 134 -25.02 34.35 -0.34
C GLY A 134 -24.01 35.37 -0.84
N ALA A 135 -22.97 35.68 -0.05
CA ALA A 135 -21.86 36.52 -0.45
C ALA A 135 -20.64 35.66 -0.84
N ASP A 136 -19.86 36.11 -1.81
CA ASP A 136 -18.62 35.43 -2.18
C ASP A 136 -17.57 35.58 -1.08
N PHE A 137 -17.22 34.46 -0.45
CA PHE A 137 -16.12 34.35 0.51
C PHE A 137 -14.99 33.44 0.03
N LEU A 138 -15.09 32.88 -1.19
CA LEU A 138 -14.09 31.97 -1.74
C LEU A 138 -12.89 32.76 -2.32
N SER A 139 -13.18 33.95 -2.85
CA SER A 139 -12.22 34.84 -3.51
C SER A 139 -11.41 35.73 -2.54
N GLY A 140 -11.84 35.92 -1.29
CA GLY A 140 -11.19 36.81 -0.32
C GLY A 140 -10.73 36.11 0.96
N ASP A 141 -9.83 36.76 1.71
CA ASP A 141 -9.36 36.34 3.03
C ASP A 141 -10.04 37.14 4.16
N GLY A 142 -11.32 37.47 3.97
CA GLY A 142 -12.12 38.22 4.95
C GLY A 142 -12.33 37.48 6.28
N ASP A 143 -12.94 38.16 7.25
CA ASP A 143 -13.15 37.62 8.60
C ASP A 143 -13.90 36.28 8.53
N THR A 144 -13.16 35.20 8.78
CA THR A 144 -13.65 33.84 8.61
C THR A 144 -14.11 33.33 9.97
N PRO A 145 -15.35 32.84 10.08
CA PRO A 145 -15.83 32.18 11.28
C PRO A 145 -14.82 31.17 11.80
N LYS A 146 -14.43 31.35 13.06
CA LYS A 146 -13.53 30.45 13.77
C LYS A 146 -14.21 29.87 14.99
N TRP A 147 -13.86 28.63 15.30
CA TRP A 147 -14.20 27.95 16.53
C TRP A 147 -12.92 27.41 17.16
N ALA A 148 -12.79 27.54 18.48
CA ALA A 148 -11.63 27.07 19.22
C ALA A 148 -12.08 26.25 20.44
N GLY A 149 -11.32 25.21 20.77
CA GLY A 149 -11.56 24.41 21.96
C GLY A 149 -10.28 23.76 22.45
N ASN A 150 -10.25 23.40 23.71
CA ASN A 150 -9.09 22.88 24.40
C ASN A 150 -9.44 21.66 25.27
N ASN A 151 -8.41 20.87 25.56
CA ASN A 151 -8.40 19.99 26.71
C ASN A 151 -8.41 20.85 27.99
N THR A 152 -8.90 20.33 29.12
CA THR A 152 -8.82 21.04 30.41
C THR A 152 -7.57 20.69 31.22
N ASN A 153 -6.76 19.74 30.76
CA ASN A 153 -5.51 19.31 31.40
C ASN A 153 -4.31 20.17 30.97
N PHE A 154 -3.37 20.37 31.88
CA PHE A 154 -2.19 21.22 31.69
C PHE A 154 -0.91 20.58 32.24
N VAL A 155 0.19 20.78 31.52
CA VAL A 155 1.56 20.43 31.91
C VAL A 155 2.00 21.32 33.07
N LYS A 156 2.54 20.70 34.13
CA LYS A 156 3.04 21.40 35.34
C LYS A 156 4.45 20.93 35.67
N PRO A 157 5.39 21.78 36.14
CA PRO A 157 5.22 23.19 36.52
C PRO A 157 5.30 24.15 35.31
N ALA A 158 5.10 25.45 35.53
CA ALA A 158 5.04 26.48 34.48
C ALA A 158 6.25 26.52 33.54
N ASP A 159 7.44 26.14 34.01
CA ASP A 159 8.64 26.08 33.16
C ASP A 159 8.57 24.91 32.17
N ALA A 160 8.00 23.77 32.58
CA ALA A 160 7.75 22.64 31.69
C ALA A 160 6.64 22.96 30.68
N ALA A 161 5.62 23.72 31.09
CA ALA A 161 4.57 24.21 30.21
C ALA A 161 5.13 25.02 29.02
N ARG A 162 6.04 25.97 29.28
CA ARG A 162 6.68 26.76 28.21
C ARG A 162 7.51 25.92 27.24
N ARG A 163 8.19 24.87 27.71
CA ARG A 163 8.92 23.94 26.85
C ARG A 163 7.98 23.05 26.04
N PHE A 164 6.87 22.62 26.65
CA PHE A 164 5.83 21.87 25.96
C PHE A 164 5.21 22.71 24.83
N ASP A 165 4.90 23.99 25.06
CA ASP A 165 4.38 24.89 24.02
C ASP A 165 5.36 25.06 22.85
N GLY A 166 6.66 25.08 23.14
CA GLY A 166 7.72 25.05 22.13
C GLY A 166 7.66 23.77 21.28
N LEU A 167 7.49 22.60 21.92
CA LEU A 167 7.35 21.31 21.23
C LEU A 167 6.07 21.23 20.39
N VAL A 168 4.97 21.77 20.90
CA VAL A 168 3.70 21.90 20.15
C VAL A 168 3.93 22.75 18.92
N SER A 169 4.53 23.93 19.07
CA SER A 169 4.83 24.86 17.98
C SER A 169 5.72 24.20 16.91
N GLU A 170 6.75 23.46 17.32
CA GLU A 170 7.62 22.72 16.40
C GLU A 170 6.84 21.66 15.62
N LEU A 171 6.03 20.84 16.31
CA LEU A 171 5.26 19.78 15.67
C LEU A 171 4.24 20.33 14.68
N VAL A 172 3.41 21.30 15.09
CA VAL A 172 2.35 21.86 14.24
C VAL A 172 2.90 22.60 13.02
N ASN A 173 4.03 23.31 13.16
CA ASN A 173 4.70 23.92 12.01
C ASN A 173 5.22 22.85 11.04
N LYS A 174 5.83 21.78 11.56
CA LYS A 174 6.39 20.73 10.70
C LYS A 174 5.31 20.03 9.88
N ILE A 175 4.18 19.69 10.51
CA ILE A 175 3.07 19.06 9.78
C ILE A 175 2.36 20.06 8.86
N ALA A 176 2.36 21.36 9.17
CA ALA A 176 1.80 22.38 8.28
C ALA A 176 2.61 22.55 6.99
N ASP A 177 3.94 22.50 7.06
CA ASP A 177 4.80 22.47 5.87
C ASP A 177 4.50 21.24 5.00
N ILE A 178 4.32 20.07 5.64
CA ILE A 178 4.01 18.81 4.93
C ILE A 178 2.63 18.89 4.28
N ALA A 179 1.60 19.34 5.00
CA ALA A 179 0.24 19.46 4.47
C ALA A 179 0.18 20.42 3.28
N ALA A 180 0.82 21.58 3.37
CA ALA A 180 0.86 22.55 2.27
C ALA A 180 1.46 21.94 0.98
N GLY A 181 2.49 21.10 1.11
CA GLY A 181 3.13 20.43 -0.02
C GLY A 181 2.41 19.21 -0.59
N ARG A 182 1.41 18.65 0.11
CA ARG A 182 0.73 17.41 -0.34
C ARG A 182 -0.54 17.68 -1.13
N PRO A 183 -0.86 16.87 -2.15
CA PRO A 183 -2.10 17.03 -2.93
C PRO A 183 -3.40 16.96 -2.11
N ASP A 184 -3.42 16.15 -1.05
CA ASP A 184 -4.57 15.98 -0.14
C ASP A 184 -4.68 17.06 0.94
N ARG A 185 -3.68 17.95 1.02
CA ARG A 185 -3.59 19.05 2.00
C ARG A 185 -3.74 18.61 3.45
N TYR A 186 -3.32 17.38 3.77
CA TYR A 186 -3.51 16.76 5.08
C TYR A 186 -2.19 16.22 5.65
N ALA A 187 -1.94 16.47 6.93
CA ALA A 187 -0.79 15.90 7.61
C ALA A 187 -1.04 15.67 9.10
N THR A 188 -0.43 14.61 9.60
CA THR A 188 -0.47 14.20 11.01
C THR A 188 0.94 13.99 11.53
N GLY A 189 1.15 14.17 12.82
CA GLY A 189 2.45 13.98 13.39
C GLY A 189 2.42 13.57 14.84
N ARG A 190 3.53 13.01 15.29
CA ARG A 190 3.77 12.65 16.67
C ARG A 190 5.07 13.29 17.16
N SER A 191 5.10 13.61 18.44
CA SER A 191 6.31 13.95 19.18
C SER A 191 6.23 13.39 20.60
N ARG A 192 7.33 13.40 21.36
CA ARG A 192 7.33 12.93 22.75
C ARG A 192 7.94 13.96 23.69
N PHE A 193 7.17 14.36 24.69
CA PHE A 193 7.63 15.23 25.77
C PHE A 193 8.16 14.37 26.94
N GLN A 194 9.47 14.14 26.95
CA GLN A 194 10.09 13.17 27.85
C GLN A 194 10.00 13.54 29.34
N GLU A 195 10.00 14.83 29.68
CA GLU A 195 9.97 15.31 31.08
C GLU A 195 8.78 14.78 31.88
N GLN A 196 7.67 14.44 31.20
CA GLN A 196 6.44 13.93 31.83
C GLN A 196 5.90 12.67 31.15
N GLY A 197 6.68 12.06 30.25
CA GLY A 197 6.27 10.86 29.53
C GLY A 197 5.05 11.06 28.61
N LEU A 198 4.70 12.31 28.28
CA LEU A 198 3.56 12.62 27.41
C LEU A 198 3.92 12.36 25.95
N THR A 199 2.98 11.80 25.21
CA THR A 199 3.06 11.72 23.75
C THR A 199 2.19 12.84 23.20
N LEU A 200 2.70 13.58 22.22
CA LEU A 200 1.99 14.68 21.59
C LEU A 200 1.61 14.25 20.18
N TYR A 201 0.36 14.41 19.81
CA TYR A 201 -0.16 14.15 18.48
C TYR A 201 -0.67 15.44 17.87
N GLY A 202 -0.42 15.64 16.57
CA GLY A 202 -0.84 16.82 15.82
C GLY A 202 -1.51 16.44 14.51
N LEU A 203 -2.49 17.23 14.10
CA LEU A 203 -3.21 17.13 12.84
C LEU A 203 -3.43 18.53 12.28
N VAL A 204 -3.10 18.72 11.01
CA VAL A 204 -3.41 19.93 10.27
C VAL A 204 -3.99 19.59 8.90
N GLN A 205 -4.85 20.46 8.41
CA GLN A 205 -5.52 20.24 7.13
C GLN A 205 -5.95 21.54 6.48
N CYS A 206 -6.01 21.55 5.15
CA CYS A 206 -6.67 22.57 4.34
C CYS A 206 -7.64 21.93 3.33
N THR A 207 -8.52 22.72 2.71
CA THR A 207 -9.28 22.25 1.54
C THR A 207 -8.36 22.06 0.32
N VAL A 208 -8.63 21.03 -0.47
CA VAL A 208 -7.75 20.59 -1.57
C VAL A 208 -7.66 21.60 -2.72
N ASP A 209 -8.66 22.48 -2.85
CA ASP A 209 -8.71 23.52 -3.88
C ASP A 209 -7.75 24.68 -3.58
N MET A 210 -7.18 24.76 -2.37
CA MET A 210 -6.20 25.80 -2.05
C MET A 210 -4.81 25.52 -2.62
N PRO A 211 -4.16 26.53 -3.23
CA PRO A 211 -2.73 26.47 -3.53
C PRO A 211 -1.88 26.24 -2.28
N PRO A 212 -0.69 25.64 -2.40
CA PRO A 212 0.22 25.40 -1.27
C PRO A 212 0.48 26.66 -0.42
N GLU A 213 0.70 27.81 -1.05
CA GLU A 213 1.02 29.06 -0.36
C GLU A 213 -0.17 29.55 0.48
N ARG A 214 -1.39 29.44 -0.07
CA ARG A 214 -2.62 29.85 0.62
C ARG A 214 -2.96 28.90 1.77
N CYS A 215 -2.75 27.59 1.58
CA CYS A 215 -2.90 26.62 2.67
C CYS A 215 -1.90 26.91 3.80
N ARG A 216 -0.62 27.14 3.47
CA ARG A 216 0.39 27.45 4.49
C ARG A 216 0.06 28.74 5.25
N ALA A 217 -0.31 29.80 4.55
CA ALA A 217 -0.70 31.08 5.16
C ALA A 217 -1.92 30.93 6.10
N CYS A 218 -2.93 30.14 5.70
CA CYS A 218 -4.08 29.84 6.56
C CYS A 218 -3.64 29.14 7.85
N LEU A 219 -2.82 28.10 7.74
CA LEU A 219 -2.29 27.37 8.88
C LEU A 219 -1.38 28.24 9.77
N ASP A 220 -0.56 29.13 9.20
CA ASP A 220 0.27 30.08 9.96
C ASP A 220 -0.58 31.04 10.80
N GLY A 221 -1.67 31.54 10.24
CA GLY A 221 -2.63 32.37 10.96
C GLY A 221 -3.24 31.63 12.16
N LEU A 222 -3.59 30.35 11.99
CA LEU A 222 -4.11 29.54 13.09
C LEU A 222 -3.02 29.24 14.15
N ILE A 223 -1.83 28.80 13.72
CA ILE A 223 -0.70 28.47 14.61
C ILE A 223 -0.30 29.69 15.46
N SER A 224 -0.23 30.87 14.84
CA SER A 224 0.12 32.12 15.53
C SER A 224 -0.93 32.57 16.53
N ALA A 225 -2.18 32.14 16.39
CA ALA A 225 -3.27 32.48 17.31
C ALA A 225 -3.28 31.61 18.58
N PHE A 226 -2.59 30.45 18.61
CA PHE A 226 -2.61 29.53 19.76
C PHE A 226 -2.21 30.18 21.09
N PRO A 227 -1.08 30.92 21.20
CA PRO A 227 -0.63 31.48 22.48
C PRO A 227 -1.61 32.51 23.07
N ALA A 228 -2.38 33.20 22.22
CA ALA A 228 -3.41 34.14 22.66
C ALA A 228 -4.74 33.46 22.97
N THR A 229 -4.98 32.28 22.41
CA THR A 229 -6.25 31.53 22.53
C THR A 229 -6.25 30.58 23.72
N PHE A 230 -5.11 29.97 24.05
CA PHE A 230 -5.00 28.95 25.08
C PHE A 230 -3.91 29.29 26.11
N PRO A 231 -4.08 28.91 27.39
CA PRO A 231 -3.03 29.07 28.39
C PRO A 231 -1.82 28.16 28.07
N SER A 232 -0.65 28.56 28.56
CA SER A 232 0.59 27.78 28.41
C SER A 232 0.47 26.37 29.01
N GLY A 233 1.00 25.38 28.31
CA GLY A 233 1.07 23.98 28.76
C GLY A 233 -0.21 23.18 28.56
N GLN A 234 -1.16 23.65 27.75
CA GLN A 234 -2.41 22.93 27.50
C GLN A 234 -2.14 21.56 26.85
N HIS A 235 -2.74 20.47 27.34
CA HIS A 235 -2.56 19.13 26.77
C HIS A 235 -3.12 18.97 25.35
N GLY A 236 -4.11 19.79 24.99
CA GLY A 236 -4.68 19.78 23.65
C GLY A 236 -5.36 21.10 23.32
N GLY A 237 -5.24 21.50 22.07
CA GLY A 237 -5.82 22.71 21.54
C GLY A 237 -6.22 22.50 20.09
N ARG A 238 -7.37 23.03 19.70
CA ARG A 238 -7.85 23.03 18.32
C ARG A 238 -8.44 24.36 17.92
N ILE A 239 -8.09 24.81 16.73
CA ILE A 239 -8.69 25.98 16.08
C ILE A 239 -9.16 25.52 14.70
N LEU A 240 -10.47 25.70 14.46
CA LEU A 240 -11.14 25.29 13.24
C LEU A 240 -11.63 26.55 12.51
N VAL A 241 -11.30 26.65 11.23
CA VAL A 241 -12.01 27.50 10.27
C VAL A 241 -12.49 26.62 9.12
N PRO A 242 -13.50 27.02 8.33
CA PRO A 242 -14.10 26.17 7.28
C PRO A 242 -13.11 25.62 6.25
N ARG A 243 -11.96 26.28 6.09
CA ARG A 243 -10.99 25.98 5.04
C ARG A 243 -9.69 25.38 5.55
N CYS A 244 -9.35 25.58 6.81
CA CYS A 244 -8.15 24.98 7.40
C CYS A 244 -8.32 24.75 8.90
N THR A 245 -7.60 23.77 9.43
CA THR A 245 -7.74 23.36 10.82
C THR A 245 -6.37 23.02 11.40
N VAL A 246 -6.15 23.36 12.66
CA VAL A 246 -5.01 22.90 13.46
C VAL A 246 -5.53 22.29 14.74
N ARG A 247 -5.09 21.06 15.04
CA ARG A 247 -5.39 20.38 16.29
C ARG A 247 -4.14 19.67 16.80
N TYR A 248 -3.92 19.76 18.10
CA TYR A 248 -3.00 18.86 18.80
C TYR A 248 -3.65 18.35 20.08
N GLU A 249 -3.22 17.18 20.53
CA GLU A 249 -3.67 16.56 21.77
C GLU A 249 -2.61 15.55 22.26
N THR A 250 -2.58 15.28 23.56
CA THR A 250 -1.69 14.27 24.15
C THR A 250 -2.28 12.85 24.17
N ASP A 251 -3.58 12.77 23.93
CA ASP A 251 -4.35 11.55 23.67
C ASP A 251 -4.42 11.26 22.15
N ASP A 252 -4.35 9.98 21.77
CA ASP A 252 -4.37 9.51 20.38
C ASP A 252 -5.77 9.23 19.83
N THR A 253 -6.82 9.37 20.65
CA THR A 253 -8.19 8.97 20.31
C THR A 253 -8.86 9.75 19.16
N PHE A 254 -8.24 10.81 18.64
CA PHE A 254 -8.90 11.72 17.69
C PHE A 254 -8.51 11.55 16.21
N PHE A 255 -7.49 10.74 15.90
CA PHE A 255 -7.21 10.28 14.53
C PHE A 255 -6.40 8.98 14.54
N ASN A 256 -6.39 8.25 13.42
CA ASN A 256 -5.60 7.03 13.30
C ASN A 256 -4.08 7.29 13.29
N THR A 257 -3.39 6.88 14.35
CA THR A 257 -1.94 7.08 14.54
C THR A 257 -1.05 6.06 13.82
N ALA A 258 -1.62 5.09 13.10
CA ALA A 258 -0.84 4.10 12.35
C ALA A 258 -0.06 4.71 11.17
N ASN A 259 -0.57 5.80 10.58
CA ASN A 259 -0.03 6.44 9.37
C ASN A 259 0.38 7.90 9.63
N LEU A 260 1.32 8.12 10.55
CA LEU A 260 1.85 9.45 10.84
C LEU A 260 2.67 10.00 9.67
N SER A 261 2.48 11.28 9.35
CA SER A 261 3.26 11.96 8.32
C SER A 261 4.67 12.30 8.81
N VAL A 262 4.84 12.51 10.12
CA VAL A 262 6.13 12.72 10.77
C VAL A 262 6.10 12.22 12.22
N ASP A 263 7.22 11.69 12.69
CA ASP A 263 7.45 11.35 14.10
C ASP A 263 8.67 12.15 14.57
N LEU A 264 8.41 13.37 15.05
CA LEU A 264 9.42 14.28 15.55
C LEU A 264 10.02 13.76 16.85
N HIS A 265 11.32 13.98 17.02
CA HIS A 265 12.06 13.49 18.18
C HIS A 265 11.88 12.00 18.45
N LYS A 266 11.49 11.20 17.42
CA LYS A 266 11.61 9.74 17.46
C LYS A 266 12.99 9.47 18.00
N PRO A 267 13.14 8.88 19.19
CA PRO A 267 14.45 8.79 19.79
C PRO A 267 15.33 8.07 18.79
N LYS A 268 16.41 8.73 18.32
CA LYS A 268 17.42 8.07 17.50
C LYS A 268 17.86 6.77 18.18
N GLN A 269 17.77 6.72 19.50
CA GLN A 269 17.92 5.53 20.32
C GLN A 269 16.89 4.41 20.07
N LEU A 270 15.61 4.63 19.73
CA LEU A 270 14.63 3.55 19.52
C LEU A 270 14.76 2.89 18.14
N ALA A 271 15.01 3.68 17.09
CA ALA A 271 15.40 3.13 15.79
C ALA A 271 16.74 2.41 15.88
N ARG A 272 17.68 2.95 16.66
CA ARG A 272 18.95 2.29 16.99
C ARG A 272 18.76 1.10 17.93
N LEU A 273 17.76 1.07 18.81
CA LEU A 273 17.42 -0.08 19.68
C LEU A 273 16.73 -1.18 18.88
N GLU A 274 15.91 -0.83 17.88
CA GLU A 274 15.35 -1.77 16.91
C GLU A 274 16.43 -2.30 15.99
N LEU A 275 17.31 -1.45 15.45
CA LEU A 275 18.51 -1.85 14.70
C LEU A 275 19.47 -2.69 15.55
N PHE A 276 19.65 -2.35 16.83
CA PHE A 276 20.48 -3.08 17.78
C PHE A 276 19.82 -4.39 18.19
N ARG A 277 18.51 -4.43 18.42
CA ARG A 277 17.74 -5.67 18.66
C ARG A 277 17.72 -6.55 17.43
N LEU A 278 17.60 -5.99 16.22
CA LEU A 278 17.69 -6.76 14.98
C LEU A 278 19.12 -7.21 14.71
N SER A 279 20.12 -6.39 15.02
CA SER A 279 21.54 -6.74 14.98
C SER A 279 21.87 -7.84 15.98
N ILE A 280 21.33 -7.79 17.20
CA ILE A 280 21.39 -8.87 18.19
C ILE A 280 20.67 -10.11 17.65
N ALA A 281 19.45 -9.99 17.12
CA ALA A 281 18.72 -11.13 16.58
C ALA A 281 19.47 -11.78 15.41
N VAL A 282 20.07 -10.99 14.52
CA VAL A 282 20.92 -11.47 13.42
C VAL A 282 22.19 -12.13 13.98
N LYS A 283 22.85 -11.55 14.98
CA LYS A 283 24.00 -12.15 15.66
C LYS A 283 23.64 -13.43 16.42
N SER A 284 22.46 -13.49 17.05
CA SER A 284 21.94 -14.68 17.74
C SER A 284 21.61 -15.78 16.75
N VAL A 285 21.02 -15.44 15.59
CA VAL A 285 20.82 -16.38 14.48
C VAL A 285 22.18 -16.90 14.04
N ILE A 286 23.13 -16.03 13.67
CA ILE A 286 24.50 -16.41 13.27
C ILE A 286 25.20 -17.27 14.34
N ASN A 287 25.05 -16.97 15.62
CA ASN A 287 25.66 -17.73 16.72
C ASN A 287 24.99 -19.09 16.96
N LEU A 288 23.66 -19.19 16.81
CA LEU A 288 22.95 -20.47 16.79
C LEU A 288 23.49 -21.36 15.68
N TRP A 289 23.75 -20.79 14.49
CA TRP A 289 24.34 -21.51 13.37
C TRP A 289 25.77 -21.97 13.62
N ARG A 290 26.59 -21.14 14.28
CA ARG A 290 27.96 -21.53 14.70
C ARG A 290 27.98 -22.69 15.69
N MET A 291 26.87 -22.97 16.37
CA MET A 291 26.77 -24.07 17.34
C MET A 291 26.20 -25.36 16.74
N GLU A 292 25.51 -25.31 15.59
CA GLU A 292 24.97 -26.49 14.89
C GLU A 292 26.01 -27.14 13.92
N GLU A 293 27.31 -27.13 14.27
CA GLU A 293 28.40 -27.56 13.37
C GLU A 293 28.19 -28.93 12.70
N GLY A 294 28.37 -28.94 11.37
CA GLY A 294 28.60 -30.17 10.61
C GLY A 294 28.57 -30.05 9.08
N ASN A 295 27.70 -29.23 8.47
CA ASN A 295 27.60 -29.23 6.99
C ASN A 295 26.91 -28.02 6.32
N SER A 296 26.67 -26.91 7.00
CA SER A 296 26.10 -25.73 6.35
C SER A 296 27.21 -24.97 5.63
N GLY A 297 27.30 -25.08 4.30
CA GLY A 297 28.23 -24.32 3.46
C GLY A 297 27.97 -22.80 3.42
N PHE A 298 27.72 -22.19 4.58
CA PHE A 298 27.46 -20.78 4.82
C PHE A 298 28.66 -20.16 5.57
N SER A 299 29.19 -19.06 5.07
CA SER A 299 30.40 -18.40 5.56
C SER A 299 30.15 -16.94 6.00
N LEU A 300 30.85 -16.49 7.03
CA LEU A 300 30.94 -15.07 7.36
C LEU A 300 32.14 -14.46 6.64
N TYR A 301 31.90 -13.42 5.85
CA TYR A 301 32.94 -12.72 5.11
C TYR A 301 33.25 -11.36 5.73
N ASP A 302 34.50 -10.94 5.63
CA ASP A 302 34.93 -9.60 6.00
C ASP A 302 34.62 -8.60 4.87
N PHE A 303 34.39 -7.34 5.22
CA PHE A 303 34.10 -6.30 4.23
C PHE A 303 35.27 -6.12 3.26
N SER A 304 36.51 -6.23 3.74
CA SER A 304 37.72 -6.18 2.92
C SER A 304 37.75 -7.29 1.87
N GLN A 305 37.30 -8.51 2.22
CA GLN A 305 37.22 -9.63 1.29
C GLN A 305 36.17 -9.36 0.21
N MET A 306 34.97 -8.89 0.58
CA MET A 306 33.91 -8.56 -0.39
C MET A 306 34.30 -7.39 -1.29
N LYS A 307 34.95 -6.37 -0.72
CA LYS A 307 35.48 -5.25 -1.49
C LYS A 307 36.58 -5.70 -2.45
N GLY A 308 37.48 -6.57 -2.04
CA GLY A 308 38.51 -7.15 -2.91
C GLY A 308 37.91 -7.99 -4.04
N ALA A 309 37.00 -8.92 -3.69
CA ALA A 309 36.35 -9.84 -4.64
C ALA A 309 35.57 -9.12 -5.73
N THR A 310 35.00 -7.95 -5.44
CA THR A 310 34.19 -7.14 -6.37
C THR A 310 34.97 -6.00 -7.05
N ASN A 311 36.30 -5.94 -6.86
CA ASN A 311 37.15 -4.83 -7.31
C ASN A 311 36.62 -3.46 -6.87
N GLY A 312 36.36 -3.32 -5.56
CA GLY A 312 35.85 -2.09 -4.97
C GLY A 312 34.39 -1.80 -5.27
N PHE A 313 33.56 -2.82 -5.53
CA PHE A 313 32.19 -2.67 -6.01
C PHE A 313 32.11 -1.87 -7.33
N SER A 314 33.04 -2.16 -8.26
CA SER A 314 33.13 -1.48 -9.55
C SER A 314 31.81 -1.58 -10.33
N ILE A 315 31.47 -0.51 -11.05
CA ILE A 315 30.29 -0.47 -11.93
C ILE A 315 30.36 -1.54 -13.03
N GLU A 316 31.57 -1.91 -13.46
CA GLU A 316 31.80 -2.96 -14.47
C GLU A 316 31.37 -4.34 -13.98
N ASN A 317 31.47 -4.57 -12.67
CA ASN A 317 31.04 -5.81 -12.02
C ASN A 317 29.57 -5.79 -11.63
N LYS A 318 28.83 -4.70 -11.89
CA LYS A 318 27.43 -4.59 -11.48
C LYS A 318 26.55 -5.46 -12.38
N LEU A 319 25.88 -6.44 -11.76
CA LEU A 319 24.95 -7.35 -12.43
C LEU A 319 23.55 -6.75 -12.56
N GLY A 320 23.15 -5.94 -11.58
CA GLY A 320 21.84 -5.29 -11.55
C GLY A 320 21.63 -4.44 -10.30
N GLN A 321 20.52 -3.71 -10.25
CA GLN A 321 20.08 -2.99 -9.06
C GLN A 321 18.55 -2.99 -9.01
N GLY A 322 18.01 -3.53 -7.92
CA GLY A 322 16.59 -3.49 -7.60
C GLY A 322 16.30 -2.54 -6.44
N GLY A 323 15.06 -2.56 -5.94
CA GLY A 323 14.63 -1.76 -4.77
C GLY A 323 15.39 -2.10 -3.47
N PHE A 324 16.14 -3.20 -3.46
CA PHE A 324 16.75 -3.78 -2.27
C PHE A 324 18.28 -3.62 -2.21
N GLY A 325 18.90 -3.11 -3.27
CA GLY A 325 20.35 -2.92 -3.33
C GLY A 325 20.95 -3.25 -4.69
N ALA A 326 22.25 -2.99 -4.82
CA ALA A 326 23.01 -3.32 -6.01
C ALA A 326 23.63 -4.72 -5.86
N VAL A 327 23.63 -5.49 -6.95
CA VAL A 327 24.23 -6.82 -7.02
C VAL A 327 25.46 -6.75 -7.91
N TYR A 328 26.57 -7.30 -7.44
CA TYR A 328 27.86 -7.30 -8.12
C TYR A 328 28.35 -8.73 -8.34
N LYS A 329 29.01 -8.99 -9.46
CA LYS A 329 29.84 -10.17 -9.67
C LYS A 329 31.11 -10.02 -8.83
N GLY A 330 31.51 -11.10 -8.17
CA GLY A 330 32.77 -11.17 -7.47
C GLY A 330 33.50 -12.47 -7.75
N LEU A 331 34.80 -12.46 -7.48
CA LEU A 331 35.66 -13.64 -7.54
C LEU A 331 36.39 -13.78 -6.21
N LEU A 332 36.15 -14.87 -5.50
CA LEU A 332 36.86 -15.18 -4.26
C LEU A 332 38.30 -15.65 -4.53
N PRO A 333 39.21 -15.58 -3.54
CA PRO A 333 40.61 -16.00 -3.72
C PRO A 333 40.80 -17.47 -4.10
N ASP A 334 39.83 -18.32 -3.79
CA ASP A 334 39.79 -19.75 -4.17
C ASP A 334 39.30 -19.97 -5.61
N GLY A 335 38.97 -18.91 -6.34
CA GLY A 335 38.45 -18.96 -7.71
C GLY A 335 36.93 -19.12 -7.80
N LEU A 336 36.20 -19.13 -6.68
CA LEU A 336 34.74 -19.24 -6.71
C LEU A 336 34.10 -17.92 -7.17
N GLU A 337 33.32 -17.99 -8.25
CA GLU A 337 32.48 -16.87 -8.71
C GLU A 337 31.25 -16.72 -7.79
N ILE A 338 31.00 -15.48 -7.37
CA ILE A 338 29.93 -15.15 -6.43
C ILE A 338 29.09 -13.97 -6.92
N ALA A 339 27.85 -13.89 -6.44
CA ALA A 339 27.00 -12.72 -6.55
C ALA A 339 26.89 -12.03 -5.18
N VAL A 340 27.28 -10.74 -5.13
CA VAL A 340 27.37 -9.94 -3.91
C VAL A 340 26.26 -8.89 -3.93
N LYS A 341 25.20 -9.12 -3.16
CA LYS A 341 24.07 -8.17 -2.98
C LYS A 341 24.39 -7.25 -1.81
N ARG A 342 24.73 -5.99 -2.12
CA ARG A 342 24.99 -4.94 -1.12
C ARG A 342 23.71 -4.15 -0.89
N LEU A 343 23.17 -4.25 0.32
CA LEU A 343 21.91 -3.59 0.67
C LEU A 343 22.13 -2.09 0.88
N ALA A 344 21.14 -1.29 0.51
CA ALA A 344 21.20 0.16 0.70
C ALA A 344 21.17 0.55 2.19
N PRO A 345 21.99 1.52 2.64
CA PRO A 345 21.92 2.02 4.01
C PRO A 345 20.55 2.65 4.29
N CYS A 346 19.96 2.38 5.47
CA CYS A 346 18.84 3.13 6.05
C CYS A 346 17.42 2.92 5.46
N SER A 347 16.93 1.67 5.35
CA SER A 347 15.48 1.42 5.44
C SER A 347 15.17 0.34 6.48
N SER A 348 14.13 0.55 7.30
CA SER A 348 13.62 -0.48 8.21
C SER A 348 13.20 -1.74 7.45
N GLN A 349 12.86 -1.58 6.18
CA GLN A 349 12.53 -2.66 5.26
C GLN A 349 13.74 -3.52 4.86
N GLY A 350 14.84 -2.90 4.40
CA GLY A 350 16.03 -3.64 3.97
C GLY A 350 16.67 -4.45 5.10
N LEU A 351 16.54 -3.98 6.34
CA LEU A 351 16.99 -4.71 7.53
C LEU A 351 16.12 -5.95 7.83
N LEU A 352 14.80 -5.84 7.64
CA LEU A 352 13.86 -6.96 7.80
C LEU A 352 14.07 -8.01 6.72
N GLU A 353 14.28 -7.58 5.47
CA GLU A 353 14.59 -8.45 4.35
C GLU A 353 15.91 -9.18 4.54
N PHE A 354 16.98 -8.47 4.96
CA PHE A 354 18.26 -9.08 5.30
C PHE A 354 18.09 -10.19 6.36
N LYS A 355 17.29 -9.91 7.39
CA LYS A 355 16.98 -10.90 8.42
C LYS A 355 16.21 -12.09 7.83
N ASN A 356 15.20 -11.84 7.01
CA ASN A 356 14.41 -12.89 6.37
C ASN A 356 15.30 -13.78 5.48
N GLU A 357 16.12 -13.19 4.62
CA GLU A 357 17.02 -13.92 3.72
C GLU A 357 18.00 -14.81 4.49
N ILE A 358 18.62 -14.28 5.56
CA ILE A 358 19.51 -15.09 6.42
C ILE A 358 18.74 -16.19 7.17
N GLN A 359 17.55 -15.89 7.69
CA GLN A 359 16.77 -16.87 8.46
C GLN A 359 16.19 -17.99 7.59
N LEU A 360 15.83 -17.68 6.35
CA LEU A 360 15.19 -18.59 5.40
C LEU A 360 16.21 -19.34 4.55
N ILE A 361 17.01 -18.64 3.76
CA ILE A 361 17.82 -19.29 2.72
C ILE A 361 18.92 -20.17 3.32
N ALA A 362 19.46 -19.80 4.50
CA ALA A 362 20.42 -20.67 5.20
C ALA A 362 19.82 -22.04 5.58
N LYS A 363 18.49 -22.15 5.75
CA LYS A 363 17.77 -23.40 6.07
C LYS A 363 17.28 -24.15 4.83
N LEU A 364 17.28 -23.49 3.67
CA LEU A 364 16.69 -24.02 2.46
C LEU A 364 17.80 -24.51 1.53
N GLN A 365 17.84 -25.82 1.29
CA GLN A 365 18.79 -26.42 0.36
C GLN A 365 18.00 -27.25 -0.66
N HIS A 366 17.96 -26.77 -1.89
CA HIS A 366 17.28 -27.45 -2.98
C HIS A 366 17.90 -27.04 -4.31
N ARG A 367 17.93 -27.96 -5.29
CA ARG A 367 18.58 -27.74 -6.59
C ARG A 367 18.00 -26.56 -7.37
N ASN A 368 16.72 -26.24 -7.13
CA ASN A 368 15.98 -25.16 -7.79
C ASN A 368 15.78 -23.90 -6.92
N LEU A 369 16.59 -23.71 -5.87
CA LEU A 369 16.65 -22.47 -5.11
C LEU A 369 18.09 -21.93 -5.13
N VAL A 370 18.26 -20.62 -5.23
CA VAL A 370 19.60 -20.00 -5.22
C VAL A 370 20.23 -20.17 -3.85
N LYS A 371 21.46 -20.71 -3.82
CA LYS A 371 22.21 -20.95 -2.60
C LYS A 371 22.81 -19.66 -2.05
N LEU A 372 22.45 -19.32 -0.82
CA LEU A 372 23.16 -18.31 -0.03
C LEU A 372 24.44 -18.93 0.54
N LEU A 373 25.59 -18.44 0.09
CA LEU A 373 26.91 -18.88 0.51
C LEU A 373 27.37 -18.19 1.79
N GLY A 374 26.81 -17.03 2.13
CA GLY A 374 27.26 -16.31 3.31
C GLY A 374 26.72 -14.90 3.43
N CYS A 375 27.21 -14.19 4.44
CA CYS A 375 26.95 -12.76 4.60
C CYS A 375 28.16 -12.02 5.16
N CYS A 376 28.18 -10.71 4.96
CA CYS A 376 29.11 -9.78 5.59
C CYS A 376 28.32 -8.71 6.34
N ILE A 377 28.74 -8.42 7.56
CA ILE A 377 28.13 -7.42 8.44
C ILE A 377 29.25 -6.57 9.03
N GLU A 378 29.34 -5.32 8.61
CA GLU A 378 30.28 -4.34 9.16
C GLU A 378 29.51 -3.13 9.73
N GLY A 379 29.52 -3.03 11.07
CA GLY A 379 28.80 -1.97 11.79
C GLY A 379 27.27 -1.99 11.60
N GLU A 380 26.67 -0.79 11.62
CA GLU A 380 25.22 -0.59 11.43
C GLU A 380 24.84 -0.34 9.96
N HIS A 381 25.81 -0.10 9.07
CA HIS A 381 25.56 0.42 7.72
C HIS A 381 25.87 -0.57 6.59
N GLU A 382 26.78 -1.52 6.77
CA GLU A 382 27.15 -2.47 5.72
C GLU A 382 26.54 -3.84 5.99
N LYS A 383 25.55 -4.20 5.16
CA LYS A 383 24.91 -5.51 5.14
C LYS A 383 25.00 -6.07 3.73
N ILE A 384 25.68 -7.20 3.60
CA ILE A 384 25.98 -7.82 2.31
C ILE A 384 25.58 -9.28 2.37
N LEU A 385 24.89 -9.76 1.34
CA LEU A 385 24.54 -11.16 1.13
C LEU A 385 25.37 -11.71 -0.03
N VAL A 386 25.89 -12.93 0.13
CA VAL A 386 26.77 -13.58 -0.84
C VAL A 386 26.10 -14.86 -1.33
N TYR A 387 25.83 -14.93 -2.63
CA TYR A 387 25.17 -16.07 -3.28
C TYR A 387 26.11 -16.73 -4.28
N GLU A 388 25.75 -17.95 -4.69
CA GLU A 388 26.31 -18.53 -5.91
C GLU A 388 26.04 -17.63 -7.13
N TYR A 389 27.00 -17.56 -8.05
CA TYR A 389 26.84 -16.80 -9.28
C TYR A 389 25.98 -17.57 -10.30
N MET A 390 25.04 -16.88 -10.93
CA MET A 390 24.11 -17.43 -11.93
C MET A 390 24.44 -16.85 -13.31
N ALA A 391 25.14 -17.61 -14.16
CA ALA A 391 25.75 -17.05 -15.38
C ALA A 391 24.75 -16.60 -16.44
N ASN A 392 23.58 -17.25 -16.53
CA ASN A 392 22.54 -16.92 -17.50
C ASN A 392 21.53 -15.88 -16.99
N LYS A 393 21.81 -15.27 -15.83
CA LYS A 393 21.02 -14.17 -15.23
C LYS A 393 19.55 -14.59 -15.03
N SER A 394 18.62 -13.63 -15.05
CA SER A 394 17.20 -13.83 -14.78
C SER A 394 16.40 -14.20 -16.03
N LEU A 395 15.33 -14.97 -15.84
CA LEU A 395 14.50 -15.54 -16.90
C LEU A 395 13.83 -14.48 -17.77
N ASP A 396 13.36 -13.38 -17.17
CA ASP A 396 12.73 -12.24 -17.84
C ASP A 396 13.60 -11.65 -18.97
N LEU A 397 14.91 -11.57 -18.75
CA LEU A 397 15.88 -11.10 -19.76
C LEU A 397 15.98 -12.02 -20.97
N ILE A 398 15.53 -13.27 -20.87
CA ILE A 398 15.59 -14.26 -21.94
C ILE A 398 14.22 -14.39 -22.63
N ILE A 399 13.13 -14.46 -21.87
CA ILE A 399 11.80 -14.67 -22.46
C ILE A 399 11.19 -13.41 -23.07
N PHE A 400 11.61 -12.21 -22.66
CA PHE A 400 11.03 -10.96 -23.17
C PHE A 400 11.95 -10.15 -24.10
N ASP A 401 13.27 -10.40 -24.10
CA ASP A 401 14.22 -9.67 -24.95
C ASP A 401 14.55 -10.47 -26.22
N SER A 402 13.67 -10.36 -27.23
CA SER A 402 13.81 -11.04 -28.52
C SER A 402 15.06 -10.63 -29.32
N LYS A 403 15.82 -9.62 -28.88
CA LYS A 403 16.98 -9.07 -29.58
C LYS A 403 18.32 -9.64 -29.10
N LYS A 404 18.37 -10.41 -28.01
CA LYS A 404 19.63 -10.79 -27.35
C LYS A 404 20.05 -12.26 -27.41
N GLY A 405 19.32 -13.18 -28.05
CA GLY A 405 19.75 -14.58 -28.08
C GLY A 405 18.90 -15.56 -28.89
N VAL A 406 19.26 -16.84 -28.76
CA VAL A 406 18.55 -17.98 -29.33
C VAL A 406 17.24 -18.18 -28.56
N PRO A 407 16.07 -18.25 -29.22
CA PRO A 407 14.79 -18.48 -28.56
C PRO A 407 14.82 -19.75 -27.70
N LEU A 408 14.22 -19.69 -26.51
CA LEU A 408 14.01 -20.90 -25.70
C LEU A 408 13.00 -21.79 -26.39
N ASP A 409 13.47 -22.96 -26.83
CA ASP A 409 12.62 -24.04 -27.34
C ASP A 409 11.70 -24.59 -26.24
N TRP A 410 10.69 -25.35 -26.65
CA TRP A 410 9.72 -25.91 -25.73
C TRP A 410 10.34 -26.84 -24.67
N PRO A 411 11.26 -27.78 -25.01
CA PRO A 411 11.92 -28.61 -24.00
C PRO A 411 12.64 -27.83 -22.91
N LYS A 412 13.35 -26.73 -23.24
CA LYS A 412 13.98 -25.87 -22.24
C LYS A 412 12.96 -25.14 -21.37
N ARG A 413 11.87 -24.63 -21.96
CA ARG A 413 10.78 -24.03 -21.18
C ARG A 413 10.14 -25.04 -20.23
N LEU A 414 9.94 -26.28 -20.65
CA LEU A 414 9.46 -27.37 -19.79
C LEU A 414 10.40 -27.63 -18.62
N ASN A 415 11.72 -27.71 -18.85
CA ASN A 415 12.72 -27.87 -17.80
C ASN A 415 12.67 -26.71 -16.78
N ILE A 416 12.51 -25.49 -17.28
CA ILE A 416 12.37 -24.29 -16.44
C ILE A 416 11.10 -24.36 -15.60
N ILE A 417 9.96 -24.68 -16.19
CA ILE A 417 8.68 -24.76 -15.49
C ILE A 417 8.70 -25.87 -14.45
N ASP A 418 9.22 -27.05 -14.79
CA ASP A 418 9.36 -28.17 -13.85
C ASP A 418 10.24 -27.75 -12.67
N GLY A 419 11.44 -27.22 -12.92
CA GLY A 419 12.33 -26.81 -11.84
C GLY A 419 11.73 -25.71 -10.94
N ILE A 420 11.00 -24.72 -11.49
CA ILE A 420 10.26 -23.73 -10.68
C ILE A 420 9.21 -24.43 -9.82
N SER A 421 8.41 -25.33 -10.42
CA SER A 421 7.35 -26.04 -9.71
C SER A 421 7.89 -26.93 -8.58
N GLN A 422 9.00 -27.63 -8.80
CA GLN A 422 9.69 -28.43 -7.79
C GLN A 422 10.28 -27.55 -6.68
N GLY A 423 10.87 -26.40 -7.03
CA GLY A 423 11.37 -25.44 -6.06
C GLY A 423 10.26 -24.90 -5.15
N LEU A 424 9.11 -24.55 -5.73
CA LEU A 424 7.98 -24.03 -4.98
C LEU A 424 7.26 -25.12 -4.15
N LEU A 425 7.12 -26.33 -4.71
CA LEU A 425 6.64 -27.51 -3.97
C LEU A 425 7.52 -27.78 -2.74
N TYR A 426 8.84 -27.70 -2.90
CA TYR A 426 9.76 -27.84 -1.78
C TYR A 426 9.49 -26.78 -0.71
N LEU A 427 9.33 -25.50 -1.06
CA LEU A 427 9.03 -24.44 -0.10
C LEU A 427 7.70 -24.62 0.63
N HIS A 428 6.67 -25.13 -0.05
CA HIS A 428 5.34 -25.26 0.53
C HIS A 428 5.20 -26.49 1.42
N ILE A 429 5.80 -27.61 1.02
CA ILE A 429 5.52 -28.93 1.61
C ILE A 429 6.76 -29.58 2.24
N HIS A 430 7.91 -29.53 1.57
CA HIS A 430 9.08 -30.34 1.96
C HIS A 430 10.13 -29.60 2.77
N SER A 431 10.10 -28.27 2.80
CA SER A 431 10.94 -27.50 3.72
C SER A 431 10.43 -27.68 5.14
N ARG A 432 11.36 -27.86 6.08
CA ARG A 432 11.04 -28.09 7.50
C ARG A 432 10.04 -27.06 8.06
N PRO A 433 10.21 -25.74 7.83
CA PRO A 433 9.12 -24.77 7.88
C PRO A 433 8.40 -24.66 6.54
N CYS A 434 7.07 -24.48 6.53
CA CYS A 434 6.37 -24.04 5.32
C CYS A 434 6.75 -22.58 5.01
N VAL A 435 7.18 -22.31 3.77
CA VAL A 435 7.66 -21.01 3.34
C VAL A 435 6.81 -20.50 2.18
N VAL A 436 6.21 -19.31 2.34
CA VAL A 436 5.51 -18.60 1.26
C VAL A 436 6.42 -17.49 0.74
N HIS A 437 6.71 -17.49 -0.56
CA HIS A 437 7.68 -16.61 -1.21
C HIS A 437 7.18 -15.15 -1.32
N ARG A 438 5.92 -14.96 -1.73
CA ARG A 438 5.21 -13.67 -1.91
C ARG A 438 5.69 -12.74 -3.02
N ASP A 439 6.89 -12.95 -3.58
CA ASP A 439 7.37 -12.18 -4.75
C ASP A 439 7.90 -13.10 -5.88
N LEU A 440 7.14 -14.16 -6.20
CA LEU A 440 7.50 -15.05 -7.31
C LEU A 440 7.16 -14.38 -8.65
N LYS A 441 8.17 -14.20 -9.51
CA LYS A 441 8.07 -13.54 -10.83
C LYS A 441 9.26 -13.92 -11.71
N ALA A 442 9.19 -13.61 -13.02
CA ALA A 442 10.23 -13.99 -13.97
C ALA A 442 11.62 -13.41 -13.63
N SER A 443 11.71 -12.17 -13.13
CA SER A 443 12.98 -11.55 -12.73
C SER A 443 13.65 -12.21 -11.52
N ASN A 444 12.88 -12.99 -10.73
CA ASN A 444 13.36 -13.68 -9.54
C ASN A 444 13.69 -15.15 -9.82
N ILE A 445 13.56 -15.61 -11.07
CA ILE A 445 14.05 -16.92 -11.52
C ILE A 445 15.40 -16.72 -12.19
N LEU A 446 16.48 -17.19 -11.57
CA LEU A 446 17.83 -17.14 -12.13
C LEU A 446 18.18 -18.47 -12.80
N LEU A 447 19.06 -18.42 -13.81
CA LEU A 447 19.47 -19.58 -14.59
C LEU A 447 20.97 -19.85 -14.43
N ASP A 448 21.31 -21.11 -14.12
CA ASP A 448 22.70 -21.57 -14.04
C ASP A 448 23.31 -21.79 -15.42
N ASN A 449 24.56 -22.26 -15.48
CA ASN A 449 25.30 -22.47 -16.73
C ASN A 449 24.59 -23.47 -17.67
N GLU A 450 23.88 -24.43 -17.11
CA GLU A 450 23.14 -25.48 -17.80
C GLU A 450 21.67 -25.11 -18.08
N MET A 451 21.28 -23.86 -17.83
CA MET A 451 19.91 -23.34 -18.01
C MET A 451 18.88 -23.96 -17.06
N ASN A 452 19.30 -24.45 -15.89
CA ASN A 452 18.37 -24.88 -14.85
C ASN A 452 17.87 -23.68 -14.05
N PRO A 453 16.58 -23.66 -13.68
CA PRO A 453 15.99 -22.57 -12.92
C PRO A 453 16.30 -22.66 -11.43
N LYS A 454 16.57 -21.51 -10.82
CA LYS A 454 16.67 -21.34 -9.37
C LYS A 454 15.86 -20.13 -8.91
N ILE A 455 14.95 -20.35 -7.97
CA ILE A 455 14.16 -19.29 -7.32
C ILE A 455 15.07 -18.47 -6.40
N SER A 456 14.98 -17.15 -6.49
CA SER A 456 15.77 -16.18 -5.74
C SER A 456 14.91 -15.10 -5.07
N ASP A 457 15.54 -14.28 -4.24
CA ASP A 457 14.95 -13.10 -3.57
C ASP A 457 13.88 -13.40 -2.51
N PHE A 458 14.31 -14.03 -1.42
CA PHE A 458 13.45 -14.40 -0.28
C PHE A 458 13.28 -13.27 0.74
N GLY A 459 13.68 -12.03 0.43
CA GLY A 459 13.58 -10.89 1.36
C GLY A 459 12.14 -10.68 1.85
N MET A 460 11.19 -11.02 0.99
CA MET A 460 9.76 -10.89 1.24
C MET A 460 9.11 -12.18 1.74
N ALA A 461 9.82 -13.31 1.84
CA ALA A 461 9.21 -14.58 2.19
C ALA A 461 8.77 -14.65 3.67
N ARG A 462 7.83 -15.55 3.99
CA ARG A 462 7.31 -15.79 5.35
C ARG A 462 7.39 -17.24 5.75
N ILE A 463 7.70 -17.47 7.02
CA ILE A 463 7.70 -18.78 7.67
C ILE A 463 6.35 -19.02 8.34
N PHE A 464 5.74 -20.16 8.05
CA PHE A 464 4.55 -20.65 8.73
C PHE A 464 4.93 -21.87 9.59
N SER A 465 4.44 -21.92 10.83
CA SER A 465 4.45 -23.14 11.63
C SER A 465 3.40 -24.11 11.08
N SER A 466 3.65 -25.41 11.19
CA SER A 466 2.82 -26.50 10.61
C SER A 466 1.33 -26.50 10.98
N SER A 467 0.89 -25.68 11.94
CA SER A 467 -0.50 -25.55 12.39
C SER A 467 -1.31 -24.43 11.72
N VAL A 468 -0.69 -23.53 10.94
CA VAL A 468 -1.37 -22.34 10.38
C VAL A 468 -1.27 -22.34 8.86
N ALA A 469 -2.40 -22.57 8.17
CA ALA A 469 -2.48 -22.59 6.71
C ALA A 469 -2.52 -21.17 6.08
N GLU A 470 -2.99 -20.18 6.84
CA GLU A 470 -3.21 -18.81 6.36
C GLU A 470 -2.86 -17.77 7.42
N SER A 471 -2.37 -16.61 7.00
CA SER A 471 -2.13 -15.48 7.90
C SER A 471 -2.61 -14.18 7.29
N ASN A 472 -3.40 -13.45 8.06
CA ASN A 472 -3.72 -12.06 7.77
C ASN A 472 -2.49 -11.19 8.03
N THR A 473 -2.21 -10.27 7.11
CA THR A 473 -1.19 -9.24 7.26
C THR A 473 -1.75 -7.90 6.82
N THR A 474 -1.53 -6.87 7.62
CA THR A 474 -1.85 -5.47 7.26
C THR A 474 -0.86 -4.91 6.25
N ARG A 475 0.24 -5.63 6.00
CA ARG A 475 1.28 -5.24 5.06
C ARG A 475 1.27 -6.14 3.83
N ILE A 476 0.76 -5.58 2.72
CA ILE A 476 0.77 -6.19 1.40
C ILE A 476 2.08 -5.81 0.72
N VAL A 477 2.81 -6.81 0.26
CA VAL A 477 4.10 -6.65 -0.41
C VAL A 477 4.16 -7.65 -1.56
N GLY A 478 4.59 -7.22 -2.75
CA GLY A 478 4.77 -8.09 -3.91
C GLY A 478 4.85 -7.27 -5.19
N THR A 479 4.97 -7.95 -6.33
CA THR A 479 5.02 -7.29 -7.63
C THR A 479 3.63 -7.23 -8.28
N HIS A 480 3.21 -6.02 -8.66
CA HIS A 480 1.92 -5.81 -9.34
C HIS A 480 1.81 -6.69 -10.59
N GLY A 481 0.66 -7.34 -10.77
CA GLY A 481 0.43 -8.34 -11.82
C GLY A 481 0.59 -9.79 -11.35
N TYR A 482 1.42 -10.04 -10.32
CA TYR A 482 1.58 -11.37 -9.71
C TYR A 482 0.84 -11.50 -8.37
N ILE A 483 0.42 -10.39 -7.76
CA ILE A 483 -0.28 -10.40 -6.46
C ILE A 483 -1.69 -11.01 -6.61
N ALA A 484 -1.95 -12.09 -5.86
CA ALA A 484 -3.26 -12.73 -5.78
C ALA A 484 -4.36 -11.79 -5.24
N PRO A 485 -5.61 -11.89 -5.72
CA PRO A 485 -6.70 -10.97 -5.37
C PRO A 485 -7.06 -10.95 -3.89
N GLU A 486 -7.08 -12.10 -3.21
CA GLU A 486 -7.36 -12.20 -1.78
C GLU A 486 -6.23 -11.58 -0.94
N TYR A 487 -5.00 -11.68 -1.44
CA TYR A 487 -3.86 -11.05 -0.79
C TYR A 487 -3.88 -9.53 -0.96
N ALA A 488 -4.24 -9.04 -2.15
CA ALA A 488 -4.40 -7.62 -2.42
C ALA A 488 -5.58 -6.99 -1.66
N SER A 489 -6.71 -7.69 -1.57
CA SER A 489 -7.97 -7.11 -1.05
C SER A 489 -8.11 -7.26 0.46
N ASP A 490 -7.70 -8.40 1.00
CA ASP A 490 -7.93 -8.78 2.40
C ASP A 490 -6.63 -8.96 3.20
N GLY A 491 -5.46 -8.92 2.54
CA GLY A 491 -4.19 -9.18 3.19
C GLY A 491 -4.01 -10.65 3.61
N VAL A 492 -4.80 -11.56 3.04
CA VAL A 492 -4.71 -13.01 3.32
C VAL A 492 -3.53 -13.58 2.56
N CYS A 493 -2.51 -14.03 3.29
CA CYS A 493 -1.32 -14.65 2.73
C CYS A 493 -1.34 -16.16 3.01
N SER A 494 -1.26 -16.97 1.95
CA SER A 494 -1.17 -18.42 2.03
C SER A 494 -0.33 -19.00 0.89
N VAL A 495 -0.12 -20.32 0.90
CA VAL A 495 0.51 -21.03 -0.24
C VAL A 495 -0.25 -20.82 -1.55
N LYS A 496 -1.57 -20.57 -1.50
CA LYS A 496 -2.40 -20.31 -2.69
C LYS A 496 -2.10 -18.97 -3.35
N SER A 497 -1.54 -18.02 -2.61
CA SER A 497 -1.09 -16.75 -3.17
C SER A 497 0.16 -16.94 -4.04
N ASP A 498 1.08 -17.82 -3.65
CA ASP A 498 2.23 -18.21 -4.49
C ASP A 498 1.81 -19.04 -5.70
N VAL A 499 0.81 -19.92 -5.56
CA VAL A 499 0.23 -20.68 -6.69
C VAL A 499 -0.31 -19.73 -7.77
N PHE A 500 -0.99 -18.66 -7.36
CA PHE A 500 -1.45 -17.62 -8.29
C PHE A 500 -0.28 -16.99 -9.05
N SER A 501 0.76 -16.55 -8.33
CA SER A 501 1.98 -16.00 -8.94
C SER A 501 2.66 -16.98 -9.90
N PHE A 502 2.68 -18.27 -9.56
CA PHE A 502 3.20 -19.33 -10.42
C PHE A 502 2.37 -19.48 -11.70
N GLY A 503 1.03 -19.43 -11.61
CA GLY A 503 0.15 -19.45 -12.76
C GLY A 503 0.40 -18.28 -13.72
N VAL A 504 0.59 -17.07 -13.18
CA VAL A 504 0.96 -15.88 -13.98
C VAL A 504 2.31 -16.09 -14.67
N LEU A 505 3.33 -16.54 -13.92
CA LEU A 505 4.65 -16.84 -14.47
C LEU A 505 4.60 -17.92 -15.57
N LEU A 506 3.73 -18.92 -15.41
CA LEU A 506 3.54 -19.97 -16.40
C LEU A 506 2.96 -19.41 -17.72
N LEU A 507 1.98 -18.50 -17.66
CA LEU A 507 1.45 -17.80 -18.84
C LEU A 507 2.53 -16.97 -19.54
N GLU A 508 3.40 -16.31 -18.79
CA GLU A 508 4.52 -15.54 -19.35
C GLU A 508 5.54 -16.42 -20.05
N ILE A 509 5.91 -17.56 -19.44
CA ILE A 509 6.84 -18.52 -20.04
C ILE A 509 6.24 -19.11 -21.33
N ILE A 510 4.95 -19.41 -21.37
CA ILE A 510 4.30 -19.99 -22.57
C ILE A 510 4.18 -18.94 -23.69
N SER A 511 3.78 -17.71 -23.34
CA SER A 511 3.54 -16.65 -24.34
C SER A 511 4.78 -15.91 -24.79
N GLY A 512 5.85 -15.88 -23.99
CA GLY A 512 7.01 -15.01 -24.23
C GLY A 512 6.67 -13.52 -24.07
N THR A 513 5.61 -13.19 -23.33
CA THR A 513 5.13 -11.80 -23.19
C THR A 513 4.86 -11.41 -21.73
N MET A 514 5.03 -10.12 -21.41
CA MET A 514 4.94 -9.62 -20.02
C MET A 514 3.49 -9.38 -19.56
N THR A 515 3.17 -9.74 -18.31
CA THR A 515 1.86 -9.46 -17.68
C THR A 515 1.44 -7.98 -17.72
N THR A 516 2.41 -7.06 -17.73
CA THR A 516 2.16 -5.60 -17.82
C THR A 516 1.71 -5.15 -19.20
N GLY A 517 1.86 -5.98 -20.23
CA GLY A 517 1.41 -5.75 -21.59
C GLY A 517 -0.11 -5.51 -21.72
N SER A 518 -0.53 -5.15 -22.93
CA SER A 518 -1.95 -5.02 -23.29
C SER A 518 -2.16 -5.76 -24.60
N TYR A 519 -3.05 -6.74 -24.58
CA TYR A 519 -3.26 -7.70 -25.66
C TYR A 519 -4.61 -7.48 -26.29
N ARG A 520 -4.63 -7.44 -27.63
CA ARG A 520 -5.84 -7.16 -28.39
C ARG A 520 -6.65 -8.45 -28.55
N TYR A 521 -7.90 -8.43 -28.14
CA TYR A 521 -8.88 -9.47 -28.42
C TYR A 521 -10.22 -8.81 -28.72
N ASP A 522 -10.86 -9.19 -29.83
CA ASP A 522 -12.16 -8.65 -30.26
C ASP A 522 -12.24 -7.10 -30.18
N GLY A 523 -11.22 -6.43 -30.71
CA GLY A 523 -11.14 -4.96 -30.75
C GLY A 523 -10.86 -4.27 -29.41
N LYS A 524 -10.67 -4.99 -28.30
CA LYS A 524 -10.40 -4.44 -26.96
C LYS A 524 -9.03 -4.85 -26.44
N LEU A 525 -8.51 -4.12 -25.44
CA LEU A 525 -7.23 -4.40 -24.80
C LEU A 525 -7.42 -5.04 -23.43
N TYR A 526 -6.77 -6.19 -23.23
CA TYR A 526 -6.81 -7.01 -22.03
C TYR A 526 -5.42 -7.21 -21.43
N LYS A 527 -5.36 -7.53 -20.14
CA LYS A 527 -4.15 -8.04 -19.48
C LYS A 527 -3.94 -9.53 -19.79
N LEU A 528 -2.72 -10.03 -19.60
CA LEU A 528 -2.33 -11.39 -20.00
C LEU A 528 -3.27 -12.47 -19.45
N ILE A 529 -3.63 -12.40 -18.16
CA ILE A 529 -4.55 -13.35 -17.51
C ILE A 529 -5.92 -13.37 -18.21
N ALA A 530 -6.51 -12.19 -18.43
CA ALA A 530 -7.81 -12.08 -19.07
C ALA A 530 -7.76 -12.49 -20.55
N TYR A 531 -6.68 -12.14 -21.25
CA TYR A 531 -6.45 -12.55 -22.64
C TYR A 531 -6.35 -14.07 -22.78
N ALA A 532 -5.53 -14.72 -21.94
CA ALA A 532 -5.39 -16.18 -21.90
C ALA A 532 -6.73 -16.89 -21.65
N TRP A 533 -7.53 -16.37 -20.72
CA TRP A 533 -8.86 -16.92 -20.44
C TRP A 533 -9.83 -16.77 -21.62
N LEU A 534 -9.85 -15.62 -22.29
CA LEU A 534 -10.72 -15.40 -23.45
C LEU A 534 -10.37 -16.37 -24.60
N LEU A 535 -9.07 -16.52 -24.90
CA LEU A 535 -8.59 -17.49 -25.87
C LEU A 535 -8.96 -18.92 -25.50
N TRP A 536 -8.79 -19.29 -24.23
CA TRP A 536 -9.18 -20.63 -23.74
C TRP A 536 -10.67 -20.89 -23.93
N LYS A 537 -11.54 -19.93 -23.55
CA LYS A 537 -12.99 -20.06 -23.74
C LYS A 537 -13.42 -20.15 -25.20
N ALA A 538 -12.63 -19.58 -26.12
CA ALA A 538 -12.87 -19.66 -27.55
C ALA A 538 -12.24 -20.89 -28.23
N GLY A 539 -11.48 -21.72 -27.49
CA GLY A 539 -10.71 -22.82 -28.07
C GLY A 539 -9.49 -22.38 -28.90
N GLN A 540 -9.06 -21.12 -28.72
CA GLN A 540 -7.97 -20.47 -29.46
C GLN A 540 -6.68 -20.39 -28.62
N TRP A 541 -6.43 -21.35 -27.74
CA TRP A 541 -5.27 -21.32 -26.82
C TRP A 541 -3.93 -21.21 -27.55
N HIS A 542 -3.82 -21.67 -28.80
CA HIS A 542 -2.61 -21.59 -29.61
C HIS A 542 -2.19 -20.14 -29.92
N GLU A 543 -3.12 -19.18 -29.92
CA GLU A 543 -2.80 -17.75 -30.10
C GLU A 543 -2.10 -17.13 -28.88
N LEU A 544 -2.12 -17.82 -27.74
CA LEU A 544 -1.37 -17.41 -26.54
C LEU A 544 0.10 -17.83 -26.65
N VAL A 545 0.38 -18.93 -27.34
CA VAL A 545 1.71 -19.57 -27.37
C VAL A 545 2.66 -18.74 -28.23
N ASP A 546 3.88 -18.53 -27.73
CA ASP A 546 4.94 -17.86 -28.48
C ASP A 546 5.10 -18.49 -29.88
N HIS A 547 4.99 -17.68 -30.92
CA HIS A 547 5.08 -18.13 -32.31
C HIS A 547 6.36 -18.93 -32.61
N CYS A 548 7.45 -18.70 -31.87
CA CYS A 548 8.70 -19.45 -32.03
C CYS A 548 8.57 -20.93 -31.63
N LEU A 549 7.52 -21.31 -30.90
CA LEU A 549 7.29 -22.65 -30.39
C LEU A 549 6.34 -23.49 -31.26
N LEU A 550 5.50 -22.84 -32.07
CA LEU A 550 4.42 -23.49 -32.85
C LEU A 550 4.91 -24.32 -34.05
N GLY A 551 6.21 -24.33 -34.34
CA GLY A 551 6.77 -25.08 -35.47
C GLY A 551 6.79 -26.61 -35.29
N ASN A 552 6.43 -27.14 -34.11
CA ASN A 552 6.49 -28.57 -33.82
C ASN A 552 5.20 -29.08 -33.14
N GLU A 553 4.30 -29.65 -33.95
CA GLU A 553 2.99 -30.17 -33.52
C GLU A 553 3.07 -31.21 -32.41
N ARG A 554 4.21 -31.92 -32.27
CA ARG A 554 4.43 -32.92 -31.21
C ARG A 554 4.20 -32.35 -29.81
N TYR A 555 4.37 -31.04 -29.63
CA TYR A 555 4.24 -30.39 -28.34
C TYR A 555 2.89 -29.75 -28.07
N HIS A 556 1.96 -29.74 -29.04
CA HIS A 556 0.66 -29.09 -28.90
C HIS A 556 -0.11 -29.58 -27.68
N PHE A 557 -0.19 -30.90 -27.48
CA PHE A 557 -0.84 -31.49 -26.30
C PHE A 557 -0.24 -30.96 -24.99
N THR A 558 1.10 -30.96 -24.89
CA THR A 558 1.79 -30.47 -23.69
C THR A 558 1.60 -28.96 -23.49
N MET A 559 1.57 -28.16 -24.56
CA MET A 559 1.35 -26.73 -24.49
C MET A 559 -0.07 -26.40 -24.02
N GLU A 560 -1.08 -27.03 -24.62
CA GLU A 560 -2.48 -26.91 -24.22
C GLU A 560 -2.66 -27.26 -22.74
N ARG A 561 -2.08 -28.39 -22.31
CA ARG A 561 -2.10 -28.82 -20.91
C ARG A 561 -1.49 -27.79 -19.97
N TYR A 562 -0.37 -27.18 -20.35
CA TYR A 562 0.30 -26.18 -19.52
C TYR A 562 -0.49 -24.87 -19.46
N VAL A 563 -1.15 -24.46 -20.55
CA VAL A 563 -2.11 -23.33 -20.52
C VAL A 563 -3.28 -23.64 -19.58
N HIS A 564 -3.82 -24.85 -19.65
CA HIS A 564 -4.90 -25.31 -18.76
C HIS A 564 -4.49 -25.21 -17.28
N VAL A 565 -3.35 -25.79 -16.91
CA VAL A 565 -2.84 -25.74 -15.53
C VAL A 565 -2.57 -24.29 -15.09
N ALA A 566 -2.03 -23.44 -15.98
CA ALA A 566 -1.84 -22.04 -15.68
C ALA A 566 -3.16 -21.34 -15.31
N LEU A 567 -4.23 -21.61 -16.06
CA LEU A 567 -5.57 -21.08 -15.80
C LEU A 567 -6.18 -21.61 -14.49
N LEU A 568 -5.92 -22.86 -14.12
CA LEU A 568 -6.30 -23.40 -12.81
C LEU A 568 -5.59 -22.68 -11.66
N CYS A 569 -4.35 -22.26 -11.86
CA CYS A 569 -3.57 -21.54 -10.86
C CYS A 569 -4.01 -20.06 -10.68
N VAL A 570 -4.52 -19.39 -11.71
CA VAL A 570 -4.88 -17.95 -11.66
C VAL A 570 -6.37 -17.66 -11.38
N GLN A 571 -7.11 -18.66 -10.88
CA GLN A 571 -8.53 -18.52 -10.54
C GLN A 571 -8.76 -17.47 -9.45
N GLU A 572 -9.91 -16.78 -9.51
CA GLU A 572 -10.26 -15.71 -8.55
C GLU A 572 -10.31 -16.22 -7.11
N GLY A 573 -11.02 -17.32 -6.86
CA GLY A 573 -11.07 -17.97 -5.54
C GLY A 573 -9.78 -18.71 -5.20
N ALA A 574 -9.20 -18.43 -4.04
CA ALA A 574 -7.98 -19.11 -3.56
C ALA A 574 -8.19 -20.62 -3.34
N ASP A 575 -9.38 -21.02 -2.90
CA ASP A 575 -9.75 -22.42 -2.68
C ASP A 575 -9.88 -23.22 -3.99
N ASP A 576 -10.21 -22.54 -5.09
CA ASP A 576 -10.34 -23.16 -6.40
C ASP A 576 -8.99 -23.51 -7.05
N ARG A 577 -7.90 -22.89 -6.57
CA ARG A 577 -6.55 -23.13 -7.10
C ARG A 577 -5.99 -24.45 -6.56
N PRO A 578 -5.34 -25.29 -7.38
CA PRO A 578 -4.70 -26.52 -6.91
C PRO A 578 -3.54 -26.24 -5.94
N ALA A 579 -3.21 -27.20 -5.09
CA ALA A 579 -1.96 -27.16 -4.31
C ALA A 579 -0.74 -27.48 -5.20
N MET A 580 0.47 -27.07 -4.82
CA MET A 580 1.64 -27.26 -5.69
C MET A 580 1.98 -28.74 -5.97
N ASP A 581 1.66 -29.67 -5.07
CA ASP A 581 1.85 -31.11 -5.35
C ASP A 581 0.85 -31.62 -6.41
N GLU A 582 -0.36 -31.08 -6.41
CA GLU A 582 -1.36 -31.34 -7.46
C GLU A 582 -0.91 -30.71 -8.77
N VAL A 583 -0.42 -29.46 -8.76
CA VAL A 583 0.14 -28.79 -9.95
C VAL A 583 1.24 -29.64 -10.58
N VAL A 584 2.22 -30.09 -9.79
CA VAL A 584 3.31 -30.96 -10.28
C VAL A 584 2.75 -32.25 -10.89
N LYS A 585 1.81 -32.93 -10.22
CA LYS A 585 1.15 -34.13 -10.78
C LYS A 585 0.42 -33.82 -12.08
N MET A 586 -0.29 -32.69 -12.17
CA MET A 586 -1.03 -32.28 -13.36
C MET A 586 -0.09 -31.97 -14.53
N LEU A 587 1.06 -31.36 -14.29
CA LEU A 587 2.07 -31.07 -15.33
C LEU A 587 2.77 -32.35 -15.82
N SER A 588 3.05 -33.30 -14.94
CA SER A 588 3.71 -34.58 -15.30
C SER A 588 2.77 -35.67 -15.83
N SER A 589 1.46 -35.44 -15.81
CA SER A 589 0.43 -36.39 -16.26
C SER A 589 0.43 -36.60 -17.78
N GLY A 590 0.16 -37.84 -18.21
CA GLY A 590 -0.06 -38.18 -19.62
C GLY A 590 -1.46 -37.83 -20.15
N GLU A 591 -1.65 -38.00 -21.47
CA GLU A 591 -2.85 -37.64 -22.25
C GLU A 591 -4.20 -38.16 -21.71
N GLY A 592 -4.20 -39.23 -20.92
CA GLY A 592 -5.42 -39.83 -20.37
C GLY A 592 -5.96 -39.20 -19.07
N VAL A 593 -5.27 -38.24 -18.46
CA VAL A 593 -5.69 -37.62 -17.19
C VAL A 593 -6.54 -36.38 -17.45
N VAL A 594 -7.83 -36.47 -17.16
CA VAL A 594 -8.79 -35.36 -17.26
C VAL A 594 -8.56 -34.37 -16.11
N LEU A 595 -8.36 -33.10 -16.46
CA LEU A 595 -8.20 -31.99 -15.52
C LEU A 595 -9.54 -31.28 -15.28
N PRO A 596 -9.76 -30.67 -14.10
CA PRO A 596 -10.97 -29.88 -13.84
C PRO A 596 -11.04 -28.66 -14.79
N GLU A 597 -12.26 -28.25 -15.13
CA GLU A 597 -12.49 -27.02 -15.92
C GLU A 597 -12.09 -25.77 -15.11
N PRO A 598 -11.24 -24.88 -15.65
CA PRO A 598 -10.86 -23.68 -14.92
C PRO A 598 -12.05 -22.73 -14.79
N LYS A 599 -12.19 -22.08 -13.62
CA LYS A 599 -13.15 -20.99 -13.40
C LYS A 599 -12.54 -19.65 -13.81
N LYS A 600 -13.39 -18.62 -13.84
CA LYS A 600 -12.99 -17.26 -14.24
C LYS A 600 -11.80 -16.78 -13.39
N PRO A 601 -10.74 -16.24 -14.01
CA PRO A 601 -9.59 -15.73 -13.28
C PRO A 601 -9.83 -14.32 -12.72
N ALA A 602 -8.95 -13.93 -11.80
CA ALA A 602 -8.94 -12.59 -11.23
C ALA A 602 -8.63 -11.49 -12.27
N TYR A 603 -8.92 -10.22 -11.92
CA TYR A 603 -8.50 -9.02 -12.68
C TYR A 603 -8.99 -8.92 -14.14
N PHE A 604 -10.27 -9.20 -14.39
CA PHE A 604 -10.90 -9.20 -15.72
C PHE A 604 -11.14 -7.82 -16.38
N ASN A 605 -10.40 -6.78 -16.00
CA ASN A 605 -10.70 -5.40 -16.41
C ASN A 605 -10.34 -5.11 -17.88
N VAL A 606 -11.24 -4.40 -18.57
CA VAL A 606 -11.10 -3.93 -19.97
C VAL A 606 -10.52 -2.51 -19.97
N ARG A 607 -9.48 -2.24 -20.77
CA ARG A 607 -9.09 -0.85 -21.09
C ARG A 607 -9.78 -0.40 -22.39
N PRO A 608 -10.47 0.75 -22.42
CA PRO A 608 -10.95 1.36 -23.66
C PRO A 608 -9.77 1.68 -24.59
N VAL A 609 -9.91 1.40 -25.89
CA VAL A 609 -8.90 1.72 -26.90
C VAL A 609 -8.90 3.25 -27.09
N GLY A 610 -7.90 3.95 -26.53
CA GLY A 610 -7.80 5.40 -26.71
C GLY A 610 -6.78 6.18 -25.87
N THR A 611 -5.90 5.56 -25.11
CA THR A 611 -4.89 6.32 -24.34
C THR A 611 -3.54 5.62 -24.39
N GLU A 612 -2.66 6.10 -25.28
CA GLU A 612 -1.23 5.79 -25.22
C GLU A 612 -0.63 6.53 -24.01
N MET A 613 -0.07 5.79 -23.06
CA MET A 613 0.86 6.32 -22.07
C MET A 613 2.17 5.55 -22.17
N SER A 614 3.24 6.30 -22.33
CA SER A 614 4.64 5.86 -22.43
C SER A 614 5.03 4.88 -21.32
N ALA A 615 5.70 3.79 -21.71
CA ALA A 615 6.35 2.86 -20.82
C ALA A 615 7.34 3.60 -19.90
N SER A 616 7.08 3.57 -18.60
CA SER A 616 7.99 4.04 -17.55
C SER A 616 8.44 2.81 -16.75
N CYS A 617 9.74 2.73 -16.52
CA CYS A 617 10.48 1.58 -16.01
C CYS A 617 10.03 1.12 -14.62
N ASP A 618 10.32 -0.16 -14.35
CA ASP A 618 10.29 -0.86 -13.07
C ASP A 618 10.24 0.04 -11.82
N MET A 619 9.11 -0.01 -11.14
CA MET A 619 9.06 0.21 -9.69
C MET A 619 8.40 -1.00 -9.05
N GLY A 620 9.10 -1.64 -8.11
CA GLY A 620 8.45 -2.48 -7.11
C GLY A 620 7.48 -1.59 -6.32
N ILE A 621 6.20 -1.66 -6.65
CA ILE A 621 5.18 -0.86 -5.97
C ILE A 621 4.77 -1.62 -4.69
N SER A 622 5.17 -1.09 -3.53
CA SER A 622 4.53 -1.43 -2.26
C SER A 622 3.13 -0.80 -2.27
N ILE A 623 2.12 -1.56 -2.69
CA ILE A 623 0.73 -1.12 -2.61
C ILE A 623 0.28 -1.33 -1.15
N THR A 624 0.31 -0.27 -0.35
CA THR A 624 -0.35 -0.24 0.96
C THR A 624 -1.82 0.08 0.72
N LEU A 625 -2.68 -0.93 0.58
CA LEU A 625 -4.13 -0.71 0.62
C LEU A 625 -4.55 -0.54 2.08
N SER A 626 -4.92 0.68 2.46
CA SER A 626 -5.51 1.02 3.75
C SER A 626 -6.96 0.52 3.81
N ARG A 627 -7.28 -0.34 4.76
CA ARG A 627 -8.66 -0.56 5.23
C ARG A 627 -8.97 0.35 6.41
#